data_AF-A0A2I0VHG9-F1
#
_entry.id   AF-A0A2I0VHG9-F1
#
_cell.length_a   1.000
_cell.length_b   1.000
_cell.length_c   1.000
_cell.angle_alpha   90.00
_cell.angle_beta   90.00
_cell.angle_gamma   90.00
#
_symmetry.space_group_name_H-M   'P 1'
#
loop_
_entity.id
_entity.type
_entity.pdbx_description
1 polymer ?
#
loop_
_entity_poly.entity_id
_entity_poly.type
_entity_poly.pdbx_seq_one_letter_code
_entity_poly.pdbx_strand_id
1 'polypeptide(L)'
;MACAFKTTVPGLQKELEAMIADNQIQARIDSQNKILYARHADQRNSTFQRALQTGVEFEREVRAMLLRANLIKLGHNQRGSRKL
;
A
#
# COMPACT_ATOMS: atom_id res chain seq x y z
N MET A 1 27.56 0.91 14.19
CA MET A 1 26.63 -0.25 14.10
C MET A 1 27.27 -1.48 13.49
N ALA A 2 27.88 -1.42 12.29
CA ALA A 2 28.47 -2.59 11.62
C ALA A 2 29.48 -3.40 12.49
N CYS A 3 30.35 -2.73 13.24
CA CYS A 3 31.30 -3.41 14.14
C CYS A 3 30.62 -4.19 15.28
N ALA A 4 29.44 -3.76 15.74
CA ALA A 4 28.71 -4.43 16.82
C ALA A 4 28.05 -5.74 16.34
N PHE A 5 27.65 -5.80 15.06
CA PHE A 5 27.04 -6.97 14.44
C PHE A 5 28.06 -7.88 13.74
N LYS A 6 29.36 -7.56 13.81
CA LYS A 6 30.43 -8.28 13.08
C LYS A 6 30.19 -8.33 11.56
N THR A 7 29.56 -7.31 10.99
CA THR A 7 29.28 -7.21 9.56
C THR A 7 30.06 -6.07 8.90
N THR A 8 30.09 -6.05 7.57
CA THR A 8 30.63 -4.93 6.80
C THR A 8 29.54 -3.88 6.57
N VAL A 9 29.91 -2.62 6.41
CA VAL A 9 28.96 -1.52 6.14
C VAL A 9 28.07 -1.78 4.92
N PRO A 10 28.58 -2.32 3.79
CA PRO A 10 27.74 -2.66 2.64
C PRO A 10 26.77 -3.84 2.91
N GLY A 11 27.22 -4.84 3.68
CA GLY A 11 26.38 -5.98 4.06
C GLY A 11 25.22 -5.56 4.96
N LEU A 12 25.51 -4.75 5.98
CA LEU A 12 24.49 -4.20 6.88
C LEU A 12 23.49 -3.31 6.13
N GLN A 13 23.95 -2.52 5.16
CA GLN A 13 23.06 -1.68 4.36
C GLN A 13 22.04 -2.54 3.58
N LYS A 14 22.50 -3.61 2.93
CA LYS A 14 21.63 -4.53 2.18
C LYS A 14 20.60 -5.24 3.07
N GLU A 15 21.01 -5.65 4.27
CA GLU A 15 20.10 -6.27 5.25
C GLU A 15 19.06 -5.27 5.77
N LEU A 16 19.46 -4.03 6.06
CA LEU A 16 18.53 -2.98 6.48
C LEU A 16 17.56 -2.58 5.36
N GLU A 17 18.02 -2.54 4.11
CA GLU A 17 17.16 -2.28 2.94
C GLU A 17 16.07 -3.35 2.81
N ALA A 18 16.41 -4.63 2.96
CA ALA A 18 15.44 -5.72 2.95
C ALA A 18 14.42 -5.59 4.11
N MET A 19 14.88 -5.37 5.35
CA MET A 19 13.99 -5.22 6.51
C MET A 19 13.09 -3.98 6.45
N ILE A 20 13.55 -2.89 5.80
CA ILE A 20 12.72 -1.71 5.56
C ILE A 20 11.68 -2.00 4.47
N ALA A 21 12.05 -2.69 3.39
CA ALA A 21 11.12 -3.07 2.33
C ALA A 21 10.03 -4.02 2.83
N ASP A 22 10.38 -4.96 3.71
CA ASP A 22 9.47 -5.90 4.35
C ASP A 22 8.62 -5.27 5.47
N ASN A 23 8.73 -3.95 5.68
CA ASN A 23 8.06 -3.18 6.73
C ASN A 23 8.33 -3.66 8.17
N GLN A 24 9.41 -4.43 8.39
CA GLN A 24 9.81 -4.89 9.73
C GLN A 24 10.48 -3.76 10.52
N ILE A 25 11.18 -2.86 9.83
CA ILE A 25 11.85 -1.70 10.44
C ILE A 25 11.35 -0.42 9.78
N GLN A 26 10.82 0.50 10.59
CA GLN A 26 10.47 1.84 10.12
C GLN A 26 11.69 2.77 10.24
N ALA A 27 12.52 2.79 9.20
CA ALA A 27 13.71 3.64 9.16
C ALA A 27 13.97 4.17 7.74
N ARG A 28 14.80 5.21 7.65
CA ARG A 28 15.35 5.75 6.40
C ARG A 28 16.87 5.70 6.45
N ILE A 29 17.47 5.16 5.41
CA ILE A 29 18.93 5.11 5.25
C ILE A 29 19.36 6.35 4.47
N ASP A 30 20.27 7.14 5.04
CA ASP A 30 21.08 8.10 4.29
C ASP A 30 22.36 7.40 3.83
N SER A 31 22.45 7.11 2.53
CA SER A 31 23.59 6.41 1.93
C SER A 31 24.83 7.29 1.78
N GLN A 32 24.68 8.62 1.81
CA GLN A 32 25.78 9.59 1.71
C GLN A 32 26.47 9.74 3.07
N ASN A 33 25.67 9.99 4.11
CA ASN A 33 26.20 10.16 5.48
C ASN A 33 26.37 8.83 6.24
N LYS A 34 25.87 7.71 5.68
CA LYS A 34 25.85 6.39 6.32
C LYS A 34 25.14 6.40 7.69
N ILE A 35 24.06 7.18 7.79
CA ILE A 35 23.24 7.32 9.00
C ILE A 35 21.88 6.66 8.76
N LEU A 36 21.40 5.93 9.77
CA LEU A 36 20.05 5.37 9.81
C LEU A 36 19.17 6.27 10.68
N TYR A 37 18.15 6.86 10.08
CA TYR A 37 17.13 7.64 10.80
C TYR A 37 15.93 6.77 11.12
N ALA A 38 15.49 6.76 12.39
CA ALA A 38 14.21 6.15 12.74
C ALA A 38 13.09 6.97 12.10
N ARG A 39 12.26 6.31 11.30
CA ARG A 39 11.04 6.91 10.76
C ARG A 39 9.91 6.47 11.66
N HIS A 40 9.26 7.40 12.35
CA HIS A 40 7.96 7.08 12.92
C HIS A 40 6.93 7.15 11.78
N ALA A 41 6.27 6.04 11.48
CA ALA A 41 5.13 6.08 10.58
C ALA A 41 4.11 7.07 11.13
N ASP A 42 3.82 8.10 10.35
CA ASP A 42 2.76 9.06 10.70
C ASP A 42 1.41 8.35 10.54
N GLN A 43 0.94 7.79 11.66
CA GLN A 43 -0.33 7.07 11.75
C GLN A 43 -1.52 7.95 11.36
N ARG A 44 -1.42 9.26 11.59
CA ARG A 44 -2.46 10.21 11.22
C ARG A 44 -2.52 10.30 9.70
N ASN A 45 -1.39 10.60 9.05
CA ASN A 45 -1.35 10.74 7.60
C ASN A 45 -1.75 9.44 6.88
N SER A 46 -1.34 8.26 7.39
CA SER A 46 -1.73 6.97 6.81
C SER A 46 -3.24 6.74 6.89
N THR A 47 -3.87 7.14 8.00
CA THR A 47 -5.33 7.03 8.20
C THR A 47 -6.08 8.00 7.29
N PHE A 48 -5.60 9.23 7.14
CA PHE A 48 -6.18 10.21 6.20
C PHE A 48 -6.12 9.73 4.75
N GLN A 49 -4.96 9.23 4.30
CA GLN A 49 -4.82 8.69 2.95
C GLN A 49 -5.74 7.49 2.72
N ARG A 50 -5.83 6.58 3.69
CA ARG A 50 -6.74 5.43 3.59
C ARG A 50 -8.19 5.86 3.51
N ALA A 51 -8.63 6.79 4.36
CA ALA A 51 -10.00 7.28 4.35
C ALA A 51 -10.37 7.95 3.01
N LEU A 52 -9.45 8.76 2.45
CA LEU A 52 -9.64 9.37 1.14
C LEU A 52 -9.74 8.32 0.02
N GLN A 53 -8.86 7.33 0.02
CA GLN A 53 -8.88 6.25 -0.96
C GLN A 53 -10.19 5.45 -0.89
N THR A 54 -10.62 5.07 0.32
CA THR A 54 -11.91 4.38 0.52
C THR A 54 -13.09 5.22 0.03
N GLY A 55 -13.05 6.54 0.20
CA GLY A 55 -14.08 7.43 -0.34
C GLY A 55 -14.16 7.40 -1.87
N VAL A 56 -13.02 7.43 -2.55
CA VAL A 56 -12.94 7.34 -4.02
C VAL A 56 -13.43 5.98 -4.53
N GLU A 57 -13.04 4.90 -3.86
CA GLU A 57 -13.48 3.55 -4.19
C GLU A 57 -15.00 3.39 -4.00
N PHE A 58 -15.53 3.90 -2.89
CA PHE A 58 -16.96 3.90 -2.61
C PHE A 58 -17.77 4.67 -3.67
N GLU A 59 -17.33 5.86 -4.07
CA GLU A 59 -18.00 6.62 -5.12
C GLU A 59 -18.06 5.84 -6.45
N ARG A 60 -16.94 5.20 -6.82
CA ARG A 60 -16.85 4.37 -8.02
C ARG A 60 -17.83 3.19 -7.96
N GLU A 61 -17.90 2.51 -6.82
CA GLU A 61 -18.81 1.39 -6.60
C GLU A 61 -20.28 1.81 -6.67
N VAL A 62 -20.65 2.93 -6.04
CA VAL A 62 -22.01 3.45 -6.08
C VAL A 62 -22.42 3.82 -7.51
N ARG A 63 -21.54 4.48 -8.28
CA ARG A 63 -21.81 4.80 -9.70
C ARG A 63 -22.02 3.53 -10.52
N ALA A 64 -21.20 2.50 -10.33
CA ALA A 64 -21.35 1.22 -11.01
C ALA A 64 -22.66 0.50 -10.62
N MET A 65 -23.04 0.56 -9.34
CA MET A 65 -24.27 -0.02 -8.82
C MET A 65 -25.52 0.67 -9.38
N LEU A 66 -25.53 2.01 -9.43
CA LEU A 66 -26.62 2.79 -10.05
C LEU A 66 -26.76 2.48 -11.54
N LEU A 67 -25.64 2.40 -12.27
CA LEU A 67 -25.65 2.01 -13.67
C LEU A 67 -26.27 0.62 -13.86
N ARG A 68 -25.87 -0.36 -13.04
CA ARG A 68 -26.44 -1.71 -13.07
C ARG A 68 -27.94 -1.70 -12.78
N ALA A 69 -28.39 -0.95 -11.78
CA ALA A 69 -29.80 -0.82 -11.44
C ALA A 69 -30.62 -0.25 -12.61
N ASN A 70 -30.08 0.76 -13.30
CA ASN A 70 -30.70 1.34 -14.49
C ASN A 70 -30.79 0.34 -15.66
N LEU A 71 -29.74 -0.44 -15.91
CA LEU A 71 -29.76 -1.50 -16.94
C LEU A 71 -30.80 -2.58 -16.64
N ILE A 72 -30.94 -2.99 -15.37
CA ILE A 72 -31.97 -3.93 -14.93
C ILE A 72 -33.37 -3.34 -15.13
N LYS A 73 -33.57 -2.08 -14.73
CA LYS A 73 -34.85 -1.37 -14.88
C LYS A 73 -35.29 -1.27 -16.34
N LEU A 74 -34.36 -1.05 -17.27
CA LEU A 74 -34.62 -0.98 -18.71
C LEU A 74 -34.74 -2.37 -19.37
N GLY A 75 -34.70 -3.46 -18.59
CA GLY A 75 -34.84 -4.82 -19.13
C GLY A 75 -33.61 -5.32 -19.90
N HIS A 76 -32.49 -4.60 -19.88
CA HIS A 76 -31.20 -5.03 -20.43
C HIS A 76 -30.49 -6.02 -19.50
N ASN A 77 -31.22 -7.03 -19.05
CA ASN A 77 -30.66 -8.12 -18.27
C ASN A 77 -30.13 -9.17 -19.25
N GLN A 78 -28.84 -9.09 -19.61
CA GLN A 78 -28.21 -10.24 -20.25
C GLN A 78 -28.19 -11.40 -19.26
N ARG A 79 -29.11 -12.35 -19.45
CA ARG A 79 -29.00 -13.69 -18.88
C ARG A 79 -27.77 -14.32 -19.53
N GLY A 80 -26.61 -14.15 -18.90
CA GLY A 80 -25.38 -14.77 -19.37
C GLY A 80 -25.67 -16.24 -19.64
N SER A 81 -25.44 -16.68 -20.88
CA SER A 81 -25.57 -18.09 -21.25
C SER A 81 -24.70 -18.90 -20.28
N ARG A 82 -25.34 -19.62 -19.35
CA ARG A 82 -24.68 -20.69 -18.62
C ARG A 82 -24.20 -21.66 -19.68
N LYS A 83 -22.90 -21.66 -19.98
CA LYS A 83 -22.28 -22.77 -20.70
C LYS A 83 -22.45 -23.99 -19.80
N LEU A 84 -23.23 -24.95 -20.30
CA LEU A 84 -23.32 -26.32 -19.80
C LEU A 84 -21.96 -27.00 -19.92
#